data_AF-A0A6M3IUL9-F1
#
_entry.id   AF-A0A6M3IUL9-F1
#
_cell.length_a   1.000
_cell.length_b   1.000
_cell.length_c   1.000
_cell.angle_alpha   90.00
_cell.angle_beta   90.00
_cell.angle_gamma   90.00
#
_symmetry.space_group_name_H-M   'P 1'
#
loop_
_entity.id
_entity.type
_entity.pdbx_description
1 polymer ?
#
loop_
_entity_poly.entity_id
_entity_poly.type
_entity_poly.pdbx_seq_one_letter_code
_entity_poly.pdbx_strand_id
1 'polypeptide(L)'
;MKDVTIKACKEVIELMLKAVDEYIEEVIEPISQIGSPEKLLGKKYEEWTPQDLQMMSQIYGEKLEDFIFKREYEKVKELENG
;
A
#
# COMPACT_ATOMS: atom_id res chain seq x y z
N MET A 1 15.54 -31.24 15.15
CA MET A 1 15.38 -29.87 15.70
C MET A 1 15.44 -28.80 14.62
N LYS A 2 16.48 -28.74 13.77
CA LYS A 2 16.59 -27.73 12.70
C LYS A 2 15.43 -27.74 11.68
N ASP A 3 14.91 -28.91 11.31
CA ASP A 3 13.80 -29.01 10.35
C ASP A 3 12.46 -28.48 10.85
N VAL A 4 12.22 -28.56 12.16
CA VAL A 4 10.97 -28.06 12.78
C VAL A 4 10.96 -26.53 12.75
N THR A 5 12.11 -25.90 12.98
CA THR A 5 12.27 -24.44 12.93
C THR A 5 12.08 -23.91 11.51
N ILE A 6 12.63 -24.60 10.50
CA ILE A 6 12.46 -24.20 9.09
C ILE A 6 11.00 -24.32 8.66
N LYS A 7 10.31 -25.38 9.06
CA LYS A 7 8.88 -25.57 8.76
C LYS A 7 8.02 -24.48 9.40
N ALA A 8 8.24 -24.17 10.68
CA ALA A 8 7.52 -23.11 11.37
C ALA A 8 7.75 -21.73 10.73
N CYS A 9 8.98 -21.41 10.31
CA CYS A 9 9.25 -20.16 9.60
C CYS A 9 8.50 -20.06 8.27
N LYS A 10 8.37 -21.17 7.52
CA LYS A 10 7.62 -21.19 6.26
C LYS A 10 6.13 -20.95 6.48
N GLU A 11 5.53 -21.59 7.48
CA GLU A 11 4.12 -21.40 7.82
C GLU A 11 3.81 -19.94 8.23
N VAL A 12 4.72 -19.29 8.95
CA VAL A 12 4.58 -17.86 9.29
C VAL A 12 4.67 -16.97 8.05
N ILE A 13 5.59 -17.25 7.12
CA ILE A 13 5.71 -16.50 5.86
C ILE A 13 4.44 -16.65 5.03
N GLU A 14 3.88 -17.86 4.91
CA GLU A 14 2.63 -18.10 4.17
C GLU A 14 1.45 -17.34 4.79
N LEU A 15 1.35 -17.31 6.12
CA LEU A 15 0.31 -16.54 6.82
C LEU A 15 0.46 -15.04 6.60
N MET A 16 1.70 -14.54 6.62
CA MET A 16 1.98 -13.12 6.35
C MET A 16 1.64 -12.75 4.91
N LEU A 17 2.00 -13.58 3.92
CA LEU A 17 1.65 -13.35 2.52
C LEU A 17 0.13 -13.35 2.32
N LYS A 18 -0.57 -14.29 2.94
CA LYS A 18 -2.03 -14.36 2.84
C LYS A 18 -2.73 -13.15 3.47
N ALA A 19 -2.24 -12.67 4.61
CA ALA A 19 -2.75 -11.46 5.24
C ALA A 19 -2.52 -10.20 4.37
N VAL A 20 -1.40 -10.16 3.63
CA VAL A 20 -1.11 -9.10 2.67
C VAL A 20 -2.05 -9.18 1.46
N ASP A 21 -2.29 -10.38 0.93
CA ASP A 21 -3.22 -10.58 -0.19
C ASP A 21 -4.66 -10.19 0.19
N GLU A 22 -5.13 -10.60 1.37
CA GLU A 22 -6.45 -10.19 1.91
C GLU A 22 -6.54 -8.67 2.10
N TYR A 23 -5.47 -8.02 2.57
CA TYR A 23 -5.42 -6.56 2.66
C TYR A 23 -5.47 -5.86 1.29
N ILE A 24 -4.83 -6.44 0.28
CA ILE A 24 -4.89 -5.91 -1.09
C ILE A 24 -6.31 -5.98 -1.65
N GLU A 25 -6.99 -7.11 -1.49
CA GLU A 25 -8.36 -7.29 -1.98
C GLU A 25 -9.37 -6.42 -1.21
N GLU A 26 -9.30 -6.36 0.12
CA GLU A 26 -10.31 -5.66 0.92
C GLU A 26 -10.11 -4.14 0.96
N VAL A 27 -8.87 -3.68 0.90
CA VAL A 27 -8.54 -2.26 1.06
C VAL A 27 -8.13 -1.63 -0.27
N ILE A 28 -7.19 -2.24 -0.99
CA ILE A 28 -6.55 -1.62 -2.16
C ILE A 28 -7.40 -1.73 -3.44
N GLU A 29 -8.08 -2.84 -3.71
CA GLU A 29 -8.93 -2.99 -4.91
C GLU A 29 -10.13 -2.01 -4.95
N PRO A 30 -10.92 -1.84 -3.87
CA PRO A 30 -12.02 -0.86 -3.86
C PRO A 30 -11.52 0.57 -4.08
N ILE A 31 -10.33 0.84 -3.55
CA ILE A 31 -9.63 2.10 -3.69
C ILE A 31 -9.18 2.35 -5.14
N SER A 32 -8.75 1.31 -5.87
CA SER A 32 -8.33 1.40 -7.28
C SER A 32 -9.43 1.92 -8.21
N GLN A 33 -10.71 1.75 -7.83
CA GLN A 33 -11.87 2.21 -8.63
C GLN A 33 -12.06 3.74 -8.60
N ILE A 34 -11.54 4.43 -7.58
CA ILE A 34 -11.59 5.90 -7.46
C ILE A 34 -10.45 6.55 -8.30
N GLY A 35 -9.39 5.79 -8.59
CA GLY A 35 -8.17 6.27 -9.25
C GLY A 35 -7.07 6.63 -8.25
N SER A 36 -5.84 6.89 -8.73
CA SER A 36 -4.78 7.32 -7.81
C SER A 36 -4.94 8.81 -7.47
N PRO A 37 -4.68 9.23 -6.22
CA PRO A 37 -4.75 10.64 -5.84
C PRO A 37 -3.85 11.54 -6.70
N GLU A 38 -2.66 11.06 -7.10
CA GLU A 38 -1.77 11.79 -8.02
C GLU A 38 -2.37 11.97 -9.41
N LYS A 39 -3.08 10.97 -9.94
CA LYS A 39 -3.77 11.08 -11.23
C LYS A 39 -4.95 12.03 -11.15
N LEU A 40 -5.64 12.07 -10.01
CA LEU A 40 -6.78 12.95 -9.76
C LEU A 40 -6.35 14.41 -9.65
N LEU A 41 -5.22 14.67 -8.99
CA LEU A 41 -4.63 16.00 -8.88
C LEU A 41 -3.79 16.41 -10.09
N GLY A 42 -3.27 15.45 -10.85
CA GLY A 42 -2.30 15.67 -11.93
C GLY A 42 -0.91 16.09 -11.43
N LYS A 43 -0.58 15.86 -10.16
CA LYS A 43 0.68 16.27 -9.50
C LYS A 43 1.23 15.13 -8.66
N LYS A 44 2.56 15.08 -8.49
CA LYS A 44 3.15 14.09 -7.60
C LYS A 44 2.93 14.45 -6.14
N TYR A 45 2.85 13.46 -5.23
CA TYR A 45 2.71 13.67 -3.78
C TYR A 45 3.77 14.64 -3.21
N GLU A 46 4.98 14.62 -3.79
CA GLU A 46 6.11 15.50 -3.44
C GLU A 46 5.81 17.00 -3.67
N GLU A 47 4.83 17.30 -4.52
CA GLU A 47 4.44 18.65 -4.94
C GLU A 47 3.11 19.09 -4.33
N TRP A 48 2.54 18.29 -3.42
CA TRP A 48 1.23 18.57 -2.85
C TRP A 48 1.27 19.72 -1.86
N THR A 49 0.31 20.61 -2.01
CA THR A 49 0.06 21.69 -1.07
C THR A 49 -0.82 21.21 0.09
N PRO A 50 -0.89 21.96 1.21
CA PRO A 50 -1.84 21.68 2.27
C PRO A 50 -3.30 21.63 1.79
N GLN A 51 -3.67 22.44 0.79
CA GLN A 51 -5.01 22.39 0.18
C GLN A 51 -5.26 21.10 -0.61
N ASP A 52 -4.24 20.60 -1.31
CA ASP A 52 -4.33 19.32 -2.04
C ASP A 52 -4.55 18.15 -1.08
N LEU A 53 -3.81 18.13 0.04
CA LEU A 53 -3.99 17.15 1.11
C LEU A 53 -5.40 17.21 1.69
N GLN A 54 -5.91 18.42 1.97
CA GLN A 54 -7.25 18.60 2.50
C GLN A 54 -8.33 18.11 1.52
N MET A 55 -8.18 18.42 0.22
CA MET A 55 -9.12 17.98 -0.82
C MET A 55 -9.10 16.46 -1.00
N MET A 56 -7.91 15.85 -1.04
CA MET A 56 -7.80 14.39 -1.14
C MET A 56 -8.29 13.70 0.12
N SER A 57 -8.10 14.29 1.31
CA SER A 57 -8.63 13.75 2.55
C SER A 57 -10.17 13.78 2.56
N GLN A 58 -10.81 14.73 1.89
CA GLN A 58 -12.27 14.72 1.74
C GLN A 58 -12.78 13.65 0.76
N ILE A 59 -12.03 13.36 -0.30
CA ILE A 59 -12.43 12.38 -1.33
C ILE A 59 -12.15 10.95 -0.84
N TYR A 60 -11.00 10.73 -0.22
CA TYR A 60 -10.50 9.41 0.16
C TYR A 60 -10.66 9.12 1.66
N GLY A 61 -10.85 10.13 2.51
CA GLY A 61 -10.96 9.94 3.95
C GLY A 61 -9.71 9.31 4.54
N GLU A 62 -9.92 8.37 5.45
CA GLU A 62 -8.87 7.57 6.10
C GLU A 62 -8.04 6.76 5.10
N LYS A 63 -8.61 6.44 3.93
CA LYS A 63 -7.96 5.65 2.87
C LYS A 63 -6.87 6.42 2.12
N LEU A 64 -6.73 7.73 2.35
CA LEU A 64 -5.65 8.52 1.76
C LEU A 64 -4.28 8.07 2.27
N GLU A 65 -4.19 7.71 3.55
CA GLU A 65 -2.94 7.25 4.16
C GLU A 65 -2.49 5.92 3.56
N ASP A 66 -3.44 5.01 3.28
CA ASP A 66 -3.18 3.73 2.64
C ASP A 66 -2.55 3.89 1.25
N PHE A 67 -2.96 4.91 0.49
CA PHE A 67 -2.35 5.21 -0.81
C PHE A 67 -0.91 5.70 -0.71
N ILE A 68 -0.63 6.57 0.26
CA ILE A 68 0.70 7.11 0.48
C ILE A 68 1.63 5.97 0.90
N PHE A 69 1.21 5.16 1.87
CA PHE A 69 1.96 4.00 2.34
C PHE A 69 2.19 2.96 1.25
N LYS A 70 1.15 2.63 0.46
CA LYS A 70 1.29 1.69 -0.65
C LYS A 70 2.33 2.16 -1.66
N ARG A 71 2.36 3.46 -1.99
CA ARG A 71 3.34 4.02 -2.92
C ARG A 71 4.75 3.97 -2.35
N GLU A 72 4.93 4.32 -1.08
CA GLU A 72 6.25 4.22 -0.44
C GLU A 72 6.76 2.78 -0.41
N TYR A 73 5.88 1.83 -0.13
CA TYR A 73 6.18 0.40 -0.22
C TYR A 73 6.57 -0.05 -1.64
N GLU A 74 5.81 0.36 -2.67
CA GLU A 74 6.14 0.09 -4.07
C GLU A 74 7.51 0.65 -4.47
N LYS A 75 7.84 1.89 -4.05
CA LYS A 75 9.17 2.50 -4.28
C LYS A 75 10.30 1.69 -3.63
N VAL A 76 10.11 1.18 -2.41
CA VAL A 76 11.10 0.31 -1.75
C VAL A 76 11.30 -0.99 -2.54
N LYS A 77 10.21 -1.61 -3.00
CA LYS A 77 10.25 -2.84 -3.81
C LYS A 77 10.97 -2.67 -5.15
N GLU A 78 10.84 -1.50 -5.78
CA GLU A 78 11.56 -1.18 -7.02
C GLU A 78 13.07 -1.06 -6.80
N LEU A 79 13.49 -0.50 -5.65
CA LEU A 79 14.90 -0.37 -5.28
C LEU A 79 15.55 -1.72 -4.92
N GLU A 80 14.80 -2.65 -4.32
CA GLU A 80 15.31 -3.99 -3.97
C GLU A 80 15.46 -4.92 -5.18
N ASN A 81 14.71 -4.66 -6.26
CA ASN A 81 14.75 -5.44 -7.50
C ASN A 81 15.60 -4.80 -8.62
N GLY A 82 16.24 -3.67 -8.34
CA GLY A 82 17.06 -2.87 -9.28
C GLY A 82 18.57 -3.10 -9.13
#